data_AF-A0AAD9PPG6-F1
#
_entry.id   AF-A0AAD9PPG6-F1
#
_cell.length_a   1.000
_cell.length_b   1.000
_cell.length_c   1.000
_cell.angle_alpha   90.00
_cell.angle_beta   90.00
_cell.angle_gamma   90.00
#
_symmetry.space_group_name_H-M   'P 1'
#
loop_
_entity.id
_entity.type
_entity.pdbx_description
1 polymer ?
#
loop_
_entity_poly.entity_id
_entity_poly.type
_entity_poly.pdbx_seq_one_letter_code
_entity_poly.pdbx_strand_id
1 'polypeptide(L)'
;MPPLNSPTCDSSKCEKRVQNRLKSINHTKQHACYDKYISLVPKALRRIELNDSWHPSTPDHRLNCSNSQWNHKLSKWRHQIYKWNDVSIEYQSELVEALESSNVQTIIETYNNSIRKIEPKVNPLFEPCQVDEITPVIFKPKWFKGKIIHSGFVTIDEIDFQNDLYNKCYQEPFMKSFYEETLRKYIRDNHVDLKSPLRTPENVNIEMR
;
A
#
# COMPACT_ATOMS: atom_id res chain seq x y z
N MET A 1 -62.29 -9.12 23.06
CA MET A 1 -61.20 -8.26 22.56
C MET A 1 -59.94 -9.12 22.43
N PRO A 2 -59.36 -9.29 21.23
CA PRO A 2 -58.08 -9.97 21.09
C PRO A 2 -56.92 -8.99 21.34
N PRO A 3 -55.75 -9.47 21.81
CA PRO A 3 -54.62 -8.59 22.13
C PRO A 3 -53.88 -8.12 20.86
N LEU A 4 -53.38 -6.89 20.92
CA LEU A 4 -52.55 -6.24 19.90
C LEU A 4 -51.25 -7.02 19.69
N ASN A 5 -51.15 -7.70 18.54
CA ASN A 5 -49.86 -8.21 18.04
C ASN A 5 -48.93 -7.04 17.77
N SER A 6 -47.91 -6.89 18.62
CA SER A 6 -46.76 -6.02 18.37
C SER A 6 -45.94 -6.60 17.21
N PRO A 7 -45.37 -5.78 16.31
CA PRO A 7 -44.56 -6.28 15.23
C PRO A 7 -43.22 -6.77 15.80
N THR A 8 -43.05 -8.09 15.95
CA THR A 8 -41.75 -8.71 16.22
C THR A 8 -40.86 -8.50 14.99
N CYS A 9 -40.13 -7.39 14.98
CA CYS A 9 -39.10 -7.09 14.00
C CYS A 9 -38.03 -8.22 14.00
N ASP A 10 -37.75 -8.77 12.82
CA ASP A 10 -36.92 -9.97 12.57
C ASP A 10 -35.55 -10.00 13.32
N SER A 11 -35.51 -10.59 14.52
CA SER A 11 -34.27 -10.86 15.28
C SER A 11 -33.25 -11.65 14.45
N SER A 12 -33.72 -12.63 13.67
CA SER A 12 -32.89 -13.49 12.83
C SER A 12 -32.13 -12.72 11.73
N LYS A 13 -32.77 -11.72 11.10
CA LYS A 13 -32.09 -10.88 10.08
C LYS A 13 -31.04 -9.97 10.72
N CYS A 14 -31.33 -9.45 11.92
CA CYS A 14 -30.37 -8.66 12.68
C CYS A 14 -29.14 -9.48 13.08
N GLU A 15 -29.33 -10.71 13.56
CA GLU A 15 -28.25 -11.63 13.90
C GLU A 15 -27.38 -11.99 12.70
N LYS A 16 -27.99 -12.39 11.57
CA LYS A 16 -27.25 -12.68 10.32
C LYS A 16 -26.41 -11.48 9.88
N ARG A 17 -26.93 -10.27 9.98
CA ARG A 17 -26.19 -9.04 9.67
C ARG A 17 -24.98 -8.87 10.59
N VAL A 18 -25.16 -9.03 11.91
CA VAL A 18 -24.07 -8.93 12.89
C VAL A 18 -22.98 -9.97 12.62
N GLN A 19 -23.34 -11.22 12.31
CA GLN A 19 -22.39 -12.29 12.00
C GLN A 19 -21.59 -12.00 10.72
N ASN A 20 -22.24 -11.54 9.65
CA ASN A 20 -21.56 -11.18 8.39
C ASN A 20 -20.58 -10.02 8.58
N ARG A 21 -20.93 -9.05 9.43
CA ARG A 21 -20.07 -7.92 9.78
C ARG A 21 -18.86 -8.37 10.60
N LEU A 22 -19.07 -9.25 11.57
CA LEU A 22 -17.99 -9.83 12.37
C LEU A 22 -17.02 -10.65 11.51
N LYS A 23 -17.54 -11.49 10.59
CA LYS A 23 -16.73 -12.21 9.61
C LYS A 23 -15.87 -11.26 8.76
N SER A 24 -16.47 -10.15 8.32
CA SER A 24 -15.77 -9.14 7.51
C SER A 24 -14.64 -8.43 8.28
N ILE A 25 -14.81 -8.20 9.58
CA ILE A 25 -13.78 -7.67 10.47
C ILE A 25 -12.67 -8.70 10.65
N ASN A 26 -13.04 -9.94 10.99
CA ASN A 26 -12.08 -11.01 11.27
C ASN A 26 -11.20 -11.27 10.05
N HIS A 27 -11.76 -11.21 8.85
CA HIS A 27 -10.98 -11.32 7.62
C HIS A 27 -9.87 -10.27 7.55
N THR A 28 -10.16 -9.00 7.84
CA THR A 28 -9.13 -7.94 7.88
C THR A 28 -8.11 -8.15 8.99
N LYS A 29 -8.53 -8.68 10.14
CA LYS A 29 -7.63 -8.97 11.27
C LYS A 29 -6.65 -10.12 11.01
N GLN A 30 -6.92 -10.97 10.02
CA GLN A 30 -6.04 -12.06 9.62
C GLN A 30 -4.88 -11.61 8.71
N HIS A 31 -4.86 -10.36 8.26
CA HIS A 31 -3.78 -9.86 7.42
C HIS A 31 -2.58 -9.44 8.26
N ALA A 32 -1.37 -9.69 7.74
CA ALA A 32 -0.10 -9.32 8.38
C ALA A 32 0.01 -7.82 8.72
N CYS A 33 -0.63 -6.94 7.95
CA CYS A 33 -0.67 -5.51 8.26
C CYS A 33 -1.42 -5.20 9.56
N TYR A 34 -2.44 -5.99 9.92
CA TYR A 34 -3.13 -5.87 11.19
C TYR A 34 -2.24 -6.33 12.35
N ASP A 35 -1.52 -7.44 12.17
CA ASP A 35 -0.57 -7.95 13.16
C ASP A 35 0.56 -6.95 13.44
N LYS A 36 1.12 -6.34 12.38
CA LYS A 36 2.06 -5.22 12.50
C LYS A 36 1.47 -4.04 13.27
N TYR A 37 0.24 -3.65 12.97
CA TYR A 37 -0.41 -2.53 13.67
C TYR A 37 -0.55 -2.80 15.17
N ILE A 38 -1.00 -4.00 15.57
CA ILE A 38 -1.20 -4.32 16.99
C ILE A 38 0.13 -4.48 17.75
N SER A 39 1.21 -4.89 17.09
CA SER A 39 2.53 -5.00 17.70
C SER A 39 3.21 -3.63 17.86
N LEU A 40 3.05 -2.73 16.88
CA LEU A 40 3.65 -1.40 16.89
C LEU A 40 2.85 -0.40 17.73
N VAL A 41 1.52 -0.54 17.81
CA VAL A 41 0.65 0.38 18.55
C VAL A 41 -0.16 -0.37 19.61
N PRO A 42 0.39 -0.51 20.84
CA PRO A 42 -0.33 -1.04 21.98
C PRO A 42 -1.62 -0.28 22.24
N LYS A 43 -2.68 -1.00 22.64
CA LYS A 43 -4.02 -0.42 22.85
C LYS A 43 -4.02 0.76 23.84
N ALA A 44 -3.17 0.72 24.86
CA ALA A 44 -3.05 1.77 25.87
C ALA A 44 -2.48 3.09 25.33
N LEU A 45 -1.64 3.03 24.28
CA LEU A 45 -0.99 4.19 23.68
C LEU A 45 -1.79 4.78 22.50
N ARG A 46 -2.94 4.18 22.17
CA ARG A 46 -3.77 4.65 21.06
C ARG A 46 -4.49 5.95 21.42
N ARG A 47 -4.10 7.02 20.72
CA ARG A 47 -4.73 8.34 20.82
C ARG A 47 -5.98 8.46 19.97
N ILE A 48 -7.03 9.05 20.54
CA ILE A 48 -8.32 9.29 19.89
C ILE A 48 -8.18 10.24 18.70
N GLU A 49 -7.30 11.23 18.81
CA GLU A 49 -7.01 12.22 17.75
C GLU A 49 -6.48 11.58 16.46
N LEU A 50 -5.84 10.41 16.58
CA LEU A 50 -5.25 9.68 15.47
C LEU A 50 -6.17 8.59 14.90
N ASN A 51 -7.39 8.44 15.41
CA ASN A 51 -8.34 7.42 14.96
C ASN A 51 -8.63 7.49 13.44
N ASP A 52 -8.62 8.70 12.89
CA ASP A 52 -8.89 8.93 11.47
C ASP A 52 -7.65 8.80 10.57
N SER A 53 -6.45 8.67 11.15
CA SER A 53 -5.20 8.56 10.39
C SER A 53 -4.43 7.27 10.67
N TRP A 54 -3.76 7.18 11.83
CA TRP A 54 -2.77 6.16 12.15
C TRP A 54 -3.24 5.14 13.18
N HIS A 55 -4.18 5.48 14.07
CA HIS A 55 -4.67 4.59 15.12
C HIS A 55 -6.11 4.11 14.83
N PRO A 56 -6.35 3.41 13.71
CA PRO A 56 -7.70 3.09 13.30
C PRO A 56 -8.43 2.25 14.34
N SER A 57 -9.67 2.65 14.63
CA SER A 57 -10.57 1.92 15.52
C SER A 57 -11.41 0.91 14.73
N THR A 58 -11.55 -0.30 15.26
CA THR A 58 -12.36 -1.35 14.64
C THR A 58 -13.84 -0.92 14.62
N PRO A 59 -14.52 -0.94 13.46
CA PRO A 59 -15.93 -0.60 13.37
C PRO A 59 -16.80 -1.52 14.24
N ASP A 60 -17.80 -0.95 14.92
CA ASP A 60 -18.73 -1.75 15.70
C ASP A 60 -19.74 -2.48 14.81
N HIS A 61 -19.58 -3.80 14.70
CA HIS A 61 -20.47 -4.72 13.99
C HIS A 61 -21.95 -4.66 14.43
N ARG A 62 -22.23 -4.21 15.67
CA ARG A 62 -23.60 -4.10 16.21
C ARG A 62 -24.28 -2.77 15.89
N LEU A 63 -23.55 -1.80 15.33
CA LEU A 63 -24.08 -0.48 15.02
C LEU A 63 -25.31 -0.57 14.10
N ASN A 64 -26.39 0.09 14.47
CA ASN A 64 -27.57 0.17 13.62
C ASN A 64 -27.34 1.19 12.49
N CYS A 65 -26.79 0.70 11.37
CA CYS A 65 -26.54 1.49 10.17
C CYS A 65 -26.90 0.71 8.90
N SER A 66 -27.09 1.44 7.79
CA SER A 66 -27.34 0.82 6.49
C SER A 66 -26.14 0.01 6.00
N ASN A 67 -26.34 -0.91 5.06
CA ASN A 67 -25.24 -1.68 4.47
C ASN A 67 -24.21 -0.77 3.79
N SER A 68 -24.65 0.31 3.15
CA SER A 68 -23.75 1.28 2.51
C SER A 68 -22.88 2.01 3.54
N GLN A 69 -23.49 2.51 4.62
CA GLN A 69 -22.76 3.16 5.72
C GLN A 69 -21.76 2.20 6.39
N TRP A 70 -22.17 0.95 6.59
CA TRP A 70 -21.29 -0.10 7.10
C TRP A 70 -20.09 -0.34 6.19
N ASN A 71 -20.33 -0.54 4.88
CA ASN A 71 -19.28 -0.78 3.91
C ASN A 71 -18.31 0.41 3.82
N HIS A 72 -18.81 1.64 3.88
CA HIS A 72 -17.97 2.83 3.92
C HIS A 72 -17.05 2.84 5.15
N LYS A 73 -17.59 2.58 6.35
CA LYS A 73 -16.78 2.50 7.59
C LYS A 73 -15.74 1.38 7.51
N LEU A 74 -16.14 0.21 7.03
CA LEU A 74 -15.26 -0.95 6.88
C LEU A 74 -14.13 -0.69 5.87
N SER A 75 -14.44 -0.07 4.73
CA SER A 75 -13.44 0.31 3.72
C SER A 75 -12.48 1.37 4.24
N LYS A 76 -12.96 2.41 4.95
CA LYS A 76 -12.10 3.41 5.59
C LYS A 76 -11.12 2.74 6.56
N TRP A 77 -11.64 1.88 7.44
CA TRP A 77 -10.83 1.14 8.40
C TRP A 77 -9.79 0.24 7.72
N ARG A 78 -10.18 -0.50 6.67
CA ARG A 78 -9.24 -1.33 5.88
C ARG A 78 -8.13 -0.50 5.25
N HIS A 79 -8.46 0.62 4.61
CA HIS A 79 -7.44 1.49 4.02
C HIS A 79 -6.44 1.99 5.06
N GLN A 80 -6.89 2.35 6.26
CA GLN A 80 -6.00 2.77 7.34
C GLN A 80 -5.11 1.61 7.83
N ILE A 81 -5.67 0.41 8.02
CA ILE A 81 -4.90 -0.78 8.40
C ILE A 81 -3.85 -1.13 7.33
N TYR A 82 -4.19 -1.06 6.04
CA TYR A 82 -3.24 -1.37 4.98
C TYR A 82 -2.05 -0.41 4.88
N LYS A 83 -2.13 0.82 5.42
CA LYS A 83 -0.97 1.72 5.50
C LYS A 83 0.18 1.11 6.30
N TRP A 84 -0.12 0.27 7.28
CA TRP A 84 0.86 -0.42 8.13
C TRP A 84 1.63 -1.53 7.40
N ASN A 85 1.22 -1.90 6.18
CA ASN A 85 2.00 -2.81 5.35
C ASN A 85 3.35 -2.19 4.96
N ASP A 86 3.34 -0.89 4.68
CA ASP A 86 4.46 -0.11 4.14
C ASP A 86 5.31 0.52 5.27
N VAL A 87 5.07 0.16 6.54
CA VAL A 87 5.88 0.58 7.67
C VAL A 87 6.97 -0.46 7.92
N SER A 88 8.24 -0.04 7.90
CA SER A 88 9.36 -0.91 8.27
C SER A 88 9.37 -1.16 9.78
N ILE A 89 9.66 -2.40 10.17
CA ILE A 89 9.73 -2.84 11.57
C ILE A 89 10.92 -2.18 12.28
N GLU A 90 11.95 -1.76 11.55
CA GLU A 90 13.14 -1.09 12.09
C GLU A 90 12.81 0.20 12.84
N TYR A 91 11.73 0.89 12.45
CA TYR A 91 11.26 2.11 13.11
C TYR A 91 10.46 1.84 14.40
N GLN A 92 10.32 0.59 14.83
CA GLN A 92 9.52 0.24 16.01
C GLN A 92 9.94 1.02 17.25
N SER A 93 11.25 1.12 17.52
CA SER A 93 11.77 1.85 18.69
C SER A 93 11.47 3.35 18.63
N GLU A 94 11.70 3.98 17.46
CA GLU A 94 11.42 5.40 17.24
C GLU A 94 9.93 5.71 17.36
N LEU A 95 9.06 4.80 16.90
CA LEU A 95 7.61 4.93 17.02
C LEU A 95 7.14 4.83 18.47
N VAL A 96 7.70 3.92 19.26
CA VAL A 96 7.35 3.80 20.68
C VAL A 96 7.77 5.04 21.46
N GLU A 97 8.98 5.55 21.25
CA GLU A 97 9.47 6.79 21.87
C GLU A 97 8.61 8.01 21.47
N ALA A 98 8.21 8.09 20.20
CA ALA A 98 7.30 9.13 19.74
C ALA A 98 5.91 9.01 20.39
N LEU A 99 5.39 7.80 20.62
CA LEU A 99 4.09 7.58 21.26
C LEU A 99 4.09 8.00 22.75
N GLU A 100 5.20 7.81 23.44
CA GLU A 100 5.42 8.28 24.82
C GLU A 100 5.53 9.81 24.88
N SER A 101 6.07 10.43 23.83
CA SER A 101 6.12 11.88 23.70
C SER A 101 4.70 12.45 23.49
N SER A 102 4.20 13.28 24.41
CA SER A 102 2.82 13.83 24.39
C SER A 102 2.44 14.65 23.14
N ASN A 103 3.34 14.87 22.18
CA ASN A 103 3.07 15.65 20.98
C ASN A 103 2.55 14.80 19.80
N VAL A 104 1.31 15.05 19.39
CA VAL A 104 0.64 14.37 18.27
C VAL A 104 1.30 14.65 16.92
N GLN A 105 1.82 15.86 16.72
CA GLN A 105 2.41 16.26 15.44
C GLN A 105 3.71 15.50 15.18
N THR A 106 4.55 15.36 16.21
CA THR A 106 5.78 14.56 16.15
C THR A 106 5.48 13.10 15.82
N ILE A 107 4.43 12.51 16.43
CA ILE A 107 4.00 11.14 16.13
C ILE A 107 3.63 10.98 14.64
N ILE A 108 2.86 11.92 14.09
CA ILE A 108 2.47 11.88 12.67
C ILE A 108 3.70 11.97 11.75
N GLU A 109 4.65 12.84 12.09
CA GLU A 109 5.89 13.00 11.33
C GLU A 109 6.74 11.74 11.34
N THR A 110 6.92 11.11 12.52
CA THR A 110 7.64 9.83 12.63
C THR A 110 6.97 8.73 11.80
N TYR A 111 5.63 8.62 11.84
CA TYR A 111 4.91 7.66 11.00
C TYR A 111 5.12 7.92 9.50
N ASN A 112 5.01 9.17 9.05
CA ASN A 112 5.23 9.50 7.64
C ASN A 112 6.67 9.19 7.20
N ASN A 113 7.65 9.44 8.06
CA ASN A 113 9.06 9.14 7.79
C ASN A 113 9.33 7.64 7.71
N SER A 114 8.65 6.83 8.53
CA SER A 114 8.76 5.36 8.50
C SER A 114 8.30 4.73 7.18
N ILE A 115 7.47 5.44 6.40
CA ILE A 115 6.97 5.00 5.09
C ILE A 115 7.85 5.53 3.95
N ARG A 116 8.34 6.78 4.07
CA ARG A 116 9.12 7.45 3.02
C ARG A 116 10.51 6.85 2.81
N LYS A 117 11.03 6.10 3.78
CA LYS A 117 12.35 5.48 3.73
C LYS A 117 12.36 4.06 3.17
N ILE A 118 11.23 3.54 2.68
CA ILE A 118 11.31 2.45 1.70
C ILE A 118 11.94 3.08 0.46
N GLU A 119 13.25 2.92 0.34
CA GLU A 119 14.03 3.40 -0.79
C GLU A 119 13.34 3.05 -2.12
N PRO A 120 13.48 3.88 -3.17
CA PRO A 120 13.04 3.50 -4.50
C PRO A 120 13.61 2.11 -4.76
N LYS A 121 12.73 1.10 -4.84
CA LYS A 121 13.11 -0.28 -5.12
C LYS A 121 13.97 -0.22 -6.37
N VAL A 122 15.26 -0.48 -6.20
CA VAL A 122 16.17 -0.70 -7.31
C VAL A 122 15.52 -1.75 -8.19
N ASN A 123 15.41 -1.50 -9.50
CA ASN A 123 14.57 -2.35 -10.35
C ASN A 123 15.14 -3.79 -10.37
N PRO A 124 14.44 -4.76 -9.78
CA PRO A 124 14.97 -6.12 -9.61
C PRO A 124 15.00 -6.92 -10.91
N LEU A 125 14.51 -6.40 -12.04
CA LEU A 125 14.55 -7.11 -13.32
C LEU A 125 15.96 -7.36 -13.83
N PHE A 126 16.91 -6.48 -13.50
CA PHE A 126 18.22 -6.47 -14.18
C PHE A 126 19.42 -6.38 -13.24
N GLU A 127 19.19 -6.53 -11.94
CA GLU A 127 20.26 -6.67 -10.97
C GLU A 127 20.76 -8.12 -10.91
N PRO A 128 22.07 -8.35 -10.71
CA PRO A 128 22.58 -9.67 -10.48
C PRO A 128 21.93 -10.25 -9.21
N CYS A 129 21.24 -11.38 -9.39
CA CYS A 129 20.54 -12.10 -8.33
C CYS A 129 21.50 -12.37 -7.16
N GLN A 130 21.37 -11.60 -6.08
CA GLN A 130 22.00 -11.91 -4.81
C GLN A 130 21.16 -13.04 -4.21
N VAL A 131 21.79 -14.20 -4.10
CA VAL A 131 21.18 -15.52 -3.83
C VAL A 131 20.32 -15.49 -2.56
N ASP A 132 19.02 -15.79 -2.72
CA ASP A 132 18.16 -16.70 -1.90
C ASP A 132 16.65 -16.38 -1.90
N GLU A 133 16.22 -15.24 -2.45
CA GLU A 133 14.78 -14.93 -2.58
C GLU A 133 14.40 -14.47 -4.00
N ILE A 134 13.83 -15.39 -4.80
CA ILE A 134 13.21 -15.02 -6.08
C ILE A 134 11.95 -14.21 -5.76
N THR A 135 12.05 -12.88 -5.86
CA THR A 135 10.89 -12.01 -5.71
C THR A 135 10.19 -11.85 -7.06
N PRO A 136 8.98 -12.40 -7.25
CA PRO A 136 8.28 -12.27 -8.52
C PRO A 136 7.93 -10.81 -8.82
N VAL A 137 8.12 -10.44 -10.09
CA VAL A 137 7.92 -9.08 -10.59
C VAL A 137 6.63 -9.01 -11.40
N ILE A 138 5.80 -8.01 -11.14
CA ILE A 138 4.58 -7.71 -11.90
C ILE A 138 4.78 -6.42 -12.69
N PHE A 139 4.65 -6.53 -14.01
CA PHE A 139 4.61 -5.37 -14.90
C PHE A 139 3.26 -4.66 -14.80
N LYS A 140 3.29 -3.35 -14.56
CA LYS A 140 2.12 -2.48 -14.46
C LYS A 140 2.04 -1.54 -15.68
N PRO A 141 1.21 -1.85 -16.68
CA PRO A 141 1.08 -1.01 -17.88
C PRO A 141 0.40 0.33 -17.59
N LYS A 142 0.65 1.35 -18.43
CA LYS A 142 0.13 2.73 -18.28
C LYS A 142 -1.40 2.82 -18.19
N TRP A 143 -2.10 1.91 -18.87
CA TRP A 143 -3.57 1.87 -18.85
C TRP A 143 -4.13 1.39 -17.51
N PHE A 144 -3.34 0.70 -16.68
CA PHE A 144 -3.78 0.19 -15.39
C PHE A 144 -3.69 1.29 -14.31
N LYS A 145 -4.85 1.78 -13.85
CA LYS A 145 -4.95 2.85 -12.84
C LYS A 145 -5.00 2.36 -11.38
N GLY A 146 -5.02 1.04 -11.15
CA GLY A 146 -5.07 0.48 -9.80
C GLY A 146 -3.72 0.52 -9.06
N LYS A 147 -3.75 0.23 -7.75
CA LYS A 147 -2.57 -0.07 -6.94
C LYS A 147 -2.51 -1.58 -6.73
N ILE A 148 -1.42 -2.23 -7.17
CA ILE A 148 -1.18 -3.64 -6.89
C ILE A 148 -0.50 -3.69 -5.52
N ILE A 149 -1.28 -4.02 -4.50
CA ILE A 149 -0.80 -4.22 -3.12
C ILE A 149 -0.84 -5.70 -2.82
N HIS A 150 0.22 -6.44 -3.18
CA HIS A 150 0.34 -7.84 -2.80
C HIS A 150 1.66 -8.06 -2.09
N SER A 151 1.61 -8.67 -0.91
CA SER A 151 2.78 -9.12 -0.16
C SER A 151 3.52 -10.17 -0.99
N GLY A 152 4.79 -9.91 -1.31
CA GLY A 152 5.67 -10.84 -2.04
C GLY A 152 5.88 -10.56 -3.53
N PHE A 153 5.26 -9.52 -4.11
CA PHE A 153 5.57 -9.11 -5.50
C PHE A 153 6.21 -7.73 -5.53
N VAL A 154 7.14 -7.52 -6.46
CA VAL A 154 7.60 -6.17 -6.85
C VAL A 154 6.79 -5.72 -8.05
N THR A 155 6.22 -4.51 -7.99
CA THR A 155 5.56 -3.93 -9.15
C THR A 155 6.51 -2.97 -9.84
N ILE A 156 6.60 -3.05 -11.16
CA ILE A 156 7.38 -2.13 -11.99
C ILE A 156 6.41 -1.45 -12.95
N ASP A 157 6.42 -0.12 -12.97
CA ASP A 157 5.60 0.60 -13.91
C ASP A 157 6.23 0.67 -15.30
N GLU A 158 5.41 0.97 -16.31
CA GLU A 158 5.87 1.00 -17.70
C GLU A 158 6.98 2.04 -17.96
N ILE A 159 7.01 3.15 -17.21
CA ILE A 159 8.01 4.21 -17.40
C ILE A 159 9.36 3.73 -16.85
N ASP A 160 9.37 3.20 -15.63
CA ASP A 160 10.55 2.63 -14.99
C ASP A 160 11.09 1.46 -15.80
N PHE A 161 10.21 0.54 -16.23
CA PHE A 161 10.58 -0.58 -17.10
C PHE A 161 11.25 -0.13 -18.40
N GLN A 162 10.70 0.90 -19.04
CA GLN A 162 11.23 1.46 -20.28
C GLN A 162 12.60 2.11 -20.05
N ASN A 163 12.74 2.91 -19.00
CA ASN A 163 13.99 3.58 -18.65
C ASN A 163 15.10 2.58 -18.35
N ASP A 164 14.80 1.52 -17.60
CA ASP A 164 15.81 0.51 -17.24
C ASP A 164 16.28 -0.30 -18.44
N LEU A 165 15.36 -0.66 -19.34
CA LEU A 165 15.73 -1.29 -20.61
C LEU A 165 16.58 -0.37 -21.49
N TYR A 166 16.28 0.93 -21.57
CA TYR A 166 17.15 1.87 -22.30
C TYR A 166 18.53 2.02 -21.68
N ASN A 167 18.60 2.13 -20.36
CA ASN A 167 19.87 2.21 -19.64
C ASN A 167 20.70 0.95 -19.91
N LYS A 168 20.07 -0.23 -19.89
CA LYS A 168 20.72 -1.50 -20.20
C LYS A 168 21.15 -1.63 -21.67
N CYS A 169 20.38 -1.10 -22.62
CA CYS A 169 20.81 -1.00 -24.02
C CYS A 169 22.12 -0.21 -24.19
N TYR A 170 22.34 0.81 -23.36
CA TYR A 170 23.57 1.61 -23.38
C TYR A 170 24.73 0.90 -22.67
N GLN A 171 24.47 0.32 -21.50
CA GLN A 171 25.48 -0.33 -20.67
C GLN A 171 25.95 -1.69 -21.22
N GLU A 172 25.06 -2.42 -21.89
CA GLU A 172 25.31 -3.77 -22.39
C GLU A 172 24.98 -3.87 -23.90
N PRO A 173 25.81 -3.27 -24.78
CA PRO A 173 25.53 -3.22 -26.22
C PRO A 173 25.34 -4.59 -26.88
N PHE A 174 25.96 -5.64 -26.31
CA PHE A 174 25.85 -7.01 -26.80
C PHE A 174 24.44 -7.61 -26.60
N MET A 175 23.68 -7.14 -25.60
CA MET A 175 22.30 -7.55 -25.34
C MET A 175 21.26 -6.59 -25.94
N LYS A 176 21.69 -5.54 -26.66
CA LYS A 176 20.80 -4.51 -27.20
C LYS A 176 19.60 -5.09 -27.97
N SER A 177 19.82 -6.08 -28.83
CA SER A 177 18.73 -6.73 -29.60
C SER A 177 17.68 -7.37 -28.70
N PHE A 178 18.11 -8.01 -27.61
CA PHE A 178 17.22 -8.63 -26.64
C PHE A 178 16.38 -7.60 -25.89
N TYR A 179 17.00 -6.49 -25.46
CA TYR A 179 16.29 -5.40 -24.78
C TYR A 179 15.30 -4.67 -25.70
N GLU A 180 15.67 -4.43 -26.96
CA GLU A 180 14.77 -3.86 -27.97
C GLU A 180 13.57 -4.77 -28.27
N GLU A 181 13.78 -6.09 -28.38
CA GLU A 181 12.70 -7.06 -28.55
C GLU A 181 11.77 -7.09 -27.34
N THR A 182 12.35 -7.01 -26.13
CA THR A 182 11.60 -6.94 -24.88
C THR A 182 10.74 -5.67 -24.82
N LEU A 183 11.28 -4.50 -25.19
CA LEU A 183 10.50 -3.27 -25.31
C LEU A 183 9.31 -3.43 -26.26
N ARG A 184 9.54 -3.97 -27.47
CA ARG A 184 8.47 -4.19 -28.46
C ARG A 184 7.37 -5.13 -27.96
N LYS A 185 7.72 -6.14 -27.17
CA LYS A 185 6.77 -7.14 -26.66
C LYS A 185 5.86 -6.57 -25.57
N TYR A 186 6.39 -5.71 -24.70
CA TYR A 186 5.68 -5.23 -23.51
C TYR A 186 5.10 -3.82 -23.65
N ILE A 187 5.66 -3.00 -24.55
CA ILE A 187 5.19 -1.64 -24.83
C ILE A 187 4.60 -1.61 -26.23
N ARG A 188 3.27 -1.51 -26.31
CA ARG A 188 2.49 -1.68 -27.55
C ARG A 188 2.43 -0.43 -28.44
N ASP A 189 2.98 0.70 -27.98
CA ASP A 189 3.00 1.94 -28.77
C ASP A 189 4.14 1.88 -29.80
N ASN A 190 3.75 1.73 -31.06
CA ASN A 190 4.61 1.65 -32.26
C ASN A 190 5.41 2.93 -32.59
N HIS A 191 5.74 3.77 -31.60
CA HIS A 191 6.60 4.94 -31.77
C HIS A 191 7.59 5.08 -30.60
N VAL A 192 8.36 4.03 -30.38
CA VAL A 192 9.64 4.15 -29.68
C VAL A 192 10.67 4.61 -30.72
N ASP A 193 10.79 5.91 -30.92
CA ASP A 193 11.88 6.48 -31.71
C ASP A 193 13.17 6.45 -30.86
N LEU A 194 13.90 5.35 -30.97
CA LEU A 194 15.19 5.08 -30.32
C LEU A 194 16.34 6.04 -30.75
N LYS A 195 16.03 7.13 -31.46
CA LYS A 195 17.01 8.12 -31.95
C LYS A 195 17.10 9.40 -31.14
N SER A 196 16.33 9.58 -30.06
CA SER A 196 16.48 10.78 -29.23
C SER A 196 17.65 10.63 -28.25
N PRO A 197 18.67 11.51 -28.30
CA PRO A 197 19.73 11.51 -27.31
C PRO A 197 19.18 11.89 -25.93
N LEU A 198 19.71 11.21 -24.92
CA LEU A 198 19.46 11.37 -23.49
C LEU A 198 19.38 12.85 -23.05
N ARG A 199 18.45 13.16 -22.13
CA ARG A 199 18.71 14.20 -21.13
C ARG A 199 19.83 13.68 -20.24
N THR A 200 21.01 14.23 -20.38
CA THR A 200 22.13 13.98 -19.47
C THR A 200 21.83 14.56 -18.08
N PRO A 201 22.34 13.96 -16.98
CA PRO A 201 22.16 14.47 -15.63
C PRO A 201 23.12 15.63 -15.26
N GLU A 202 23.62 16.40 -16.23
CA GLU A 202 24.65 17.44 -15.98
C GLU A 202 24.11 18.87 -15.74
N ASN A 203 22.79 19.10 -15.71
CA ASN A 203 22.26 20.45 -15.45
C ASN A 203 21.48 20.56 -14.13
N VAL A 204 22.13 20.19 -13.02
CA VAL A 204 21.72 20.61 -11.68
C VAL A 204 22.89 21.36 -11.02
N ASN A 205 22.66 22.64 -10.73
CA ASN A 205 23.58 23.71 -10.26
C ASN A 205 24.35 24.37 -11.41
N ILE A 206 24.20 25.66 -11.71
CA ILE A 206 24.40 26.82 -10.83
C ILE A 206 23.57 27.99 -11.38
N GLU A 207 22.71 28.59 -10.56
CA GLU A 207 22.65 30.06 -10.42
C GLU A 207 21.92 30.42 -9.13
N MET A 208 22.70 30.57 -8.06
CA MET A 208 22.42 31.59 -7.05
C MET A 208 22.83 32.93 -7.66
N ARG A 209 21.87 33.82 -7.84
CA ARG A 209 21.99 35.27 -7.60
C ARG A 209 20.62 35.91 -7.51
#